data_AF-A0A2N3N0C8-F1
#
_entry.id   AF-A0A2N3N0C8-F1
#
_cell.length_a   1.000
_cell.length_b   1.000
_cell.length_c   1.000
_cell.angle_alpha   90.00
_cell.angle_beta   90.00
_cell.angle_gamma   90.00
#
_symmetry.space_group_name_H-M   'P 1'
#
loop_
_entity.id
_entity.type
_entity.pdbx_description
1 polymer ?
#
loop_
_entity_poly.entity_id
_entity_poly.type
_entity_poly.pdbx_seq_one_letter_code
_entity_poly.pdbx_strand_id
1 'polypeptide(L)'
;MSAPAGAGATAQSGPPYLPPVAILGGQPTPSIDDPICGVLLVFFIAAAVFNMTVLQINLRRDHKFILSGLTFGFCMARIVTLIMRIVWASRPTNVRIGIASTIFNAAGVLLLFIINLIFTQRLVRAYHPHFGWHKATTMVFRFFFFSVIALLIMVITATVLSFYTLDRNRLDICRKIQLFAGTYLAVLAFLPIPIVLTAWAWPRKTKIDKFGEGRFRTKVLLVLFTATLLSFGAGFRIGGSYDARPKTAPGWFHHRAAYYCVNFVIELIVVYTYSLMRFDKRFHIPNGSSAPGHYTNGVPGSNTTFADHINTEAEAFGGSDEDTAVIEAGNERAARRWDSRAVADLEKQDQGDPIRS
;
A
#
# COMPACT_ATOMS: atom_id res chain seq x y z
N MET A 1 34.44 -42.09 31.18
CA MET A 1 33.12 -41.97 30.52
C MET A 1 33.01 -40.55 29.98
N SER A 2 33.29 -40.40 28.69
CA SER A 2 33.31 -39.14 27.95
C SER A 2 31.88 -38.69 27.63
N ALA A 3 31.56 -37.44 27.96
CA ALA A 3 30.30 -36.79 27.61
C ALA A 3 30.22 -36.58 26.08
N PRO A 4 29.04 -36.72 25.46
CA PRO A 4 28.91 -36.52 24.02
C PRO A 4 28.95 -35.02 23.69
N ALA A 5 29.79 -34.69 22.71
CA ALA A 5 29.93 -33.37 22.12
C ALA A 5 28.61 -32.90 21.52
N GLY A 6 28.17 -31.70 21.91
CA GLY A 6 27.05 -31.01 21.29
C GLY A 6 27.32 -30.78 19.80
N ALA A 7 26.40 -31.26 18.96
CA ALA A 7 26.42 -31.04 17.52
C ALA A 7 26.49 -29.53 17.23
N GLY A 8 27.64 -29.09 16.71
CA GLY A 8 27.86 -27.71 16.28
C GLY A 8 26.86 -27.32 15.20
N ALA A 9 26.13 -26.24 15.44
CA ALA A 9 25.41 -25.54 14.39
C ALA A 9 26.43 -25.12 13.33
N THR A 10 26.34 -25.68 12.12
CA THR A 10 27.13 -25.30 10.96
C THR A 10 26.96 -23.80 10.71
N ALA A 11 27.96 -23.01 11.12
CA ALA A 11 28.01 -21.59 10.88
C ALA A 11 28.08 -21.35 9.35
N GLN A 12 27.11 -20.62 8.80
CA GLN A 12 27.13 -20.22 7.40
C GLN A 12 28.41 -19.44 7.09
N SER A 13 29.19 -19.91 6.11
CA SER A 13 30.53 -19.40 5.77
C SER A 13 30.52 -18.09 4.96
N GLY A 14 29.51 -17.23 5.13
CA GLY A 14 29.39 -15.92 4.49
C GLY A 14 27.97 -15.34 4.52
N PRO A 15 27.80 -14.01 4.36
CA PRO A 15 26.49 -13.37 4.27
C PRO A 15 25.75 -13.78 2.98
N PRO A 16 24.41 -13.77 2.94
CA PRO A 16 23.50 -13.38 4.02
C PRO A 16 23.29 -14.46 5.10
N TYR A 17 23.25 -14.03 6.35
CA TYR A 17 23.08 -14.86 7.54
C TYR A 17 21.61 -15.01 7.91
N LEU A 18 21.19 -16.22 8.28
CA LEU A 18 19.84 -16.46 8.76
C LEU A 18 19.64 -15.90 10.20
N PRO A 19 18.60 -15.11 10.47
CA PRO A 19 18.29 -14.62 11.81
C PRO A 19 18.11 -15.79 12.79
N PRO A 20 18.57 -15.70 14.04
CA PRO A 20 18.42 -16.77 15.03
C PRO A 20 16.98 -16.90 15.58
N VAL A 21 16.10 -15.97 15.23
CA VAL A 21 14.71 -15.90 15.71
C VAL A 21 13.74 -16.66 14.80
N ALA A 22 12.64 -17.14 15.40
CA ALA A 22 11.54 -17.74 14.68
C ALA A 22 10.82 -16.68 13.82
N ILE A 23 10.67 -16.96 12.52
CA ILE A 23 9.95 -16.10 11.58
C ILE A 23 8.48 -16.54 11.58
N LEU A 24 7.55 -15.60 11.42
CA LEU A 24 6.13 -15.93 11.22
C LEU A 24 5.94 -16.87 10.02
N GLY A 25 5.24 -17.97 10.23
CA GLY A 25 5.06 -19.03 9.23
C GLY A 25 6.27 -19.95 9.08
N GLY A 26 7.35 -19.71 9.82
CA GLY A 26 8.55 -20.54 9.80
C GLY A 26 9.15 -20.73 8.40
N GLN A 27 10.00 -21.76 8.29
CA GLN A 27 10.55 -22.21 7.03
C GLN A 27 9.47 -22.99 6.25
N PRO A 28 9.20 -22.63 4.99
CA PRO A 28 8.18 -23.31 4.18
C PRO A 28 8.61 -24.74 3.80
N THR A 29 7.64 -25.65 3.65
CA THR A 29 7.87 -26.99 3.07
C THR A 29 6.89 -27.27 1.94
N PRO A 30 7.33 -27.89 0.83
CA PRO A 30 6.50 -28.08 -0.36
C PRO A 30 5.17 -28.80 -0.08
N SER A 31 5.19 -29.85 0.74
CA SER A 31 4.01 -30.68 1.04
C SER A 31 2.84 -29.93 1.70
N ILE A 32 3.09 -28.77 2.32
CA ILE A 32 2.08 -28.01 3.07
C ILE A 32 1.92 -26.61 2.48
N ASP A 33 3.02 -25.89 2.22
CA ASP A 33 2.97 -24.50 1.79
C ASP A 33 2.52 -24.38 0.33
N ASP A 34 2.91 -25.30 -0.57
CA ASP A 34 2.57 -25.22 -2.00
C ASP A 34 1.06 -25.30 -2.29
N PRO A 35 0.29 -26.28 -1.74
CA PRO A 35 -1.16 -26.31 -1.98
C PRO A 35 -1.88 -25.08 -1.42
N ILE A 36 -1.49 -24.61 -0.23
CA ILE A 36 -2.08 -23.40 0.38
C ILE A 36 -1.77 -22.17 -0.47
N CYS A 37 -0.52 -22.01 -0.88
CA CYS A 37 -0.12 -20.90 -1.74
C CYS A 37 -0.82 -20.96 -3.09
N GLY A 38 -0.96 -22.14 -3.70
CA GLY A 38 -1.68 -22.32 -4.97
C GLY A 38 -3.11 -21.84 -4.91
N VAL A 39 -3.86 -22.22 -3.87
CA VAL A 39 -5.24 -21.74 -3.65
C VAL A 39 -5.29 -20.22 -3.48
N LEU A 40 -4.45 -19.66 -2.60
CA LEU A 40 -4.40 -18.21 -2.40
C LEU A 40 -4.00 -17.46 -3.67
N LEU A 41 -3.11 -18.02 -4.48
CA LEU A 41 -2.63 -17.43 -5.73
C LEU A 41 -3.78 -17.32 -6.73
N VAL A 42 -4.62 -18.35 -6.86
CA VAL A 42 -5.84 -18.30 -7.69
C VAL A 42 -6.76 -17.16 -7.25
N PHE A 43 -7.02 -17.01 -5.94
CA PHE A 43 -7.86 -15.93 -5.45
C PHE A 43 -7.25 -14.54 -5.68
N PHE A 44 -5.94 -14.36 -5.47
CA PHE A 44 -5.29 -13.07 -5.74
C PHE A 44 -5.20 -12.75 -7.24
N ILE A 45 -5.02 -13.74 -8.11
CA ILE A 45 -5.13 -13.55 -9.57
C ILE A 45 -6.54 -13.11 -9.93
N ALA A 46 -7.57 -13.81 -9.44
CA ALA A 46 -8.95 -13.46 -9.73
C ALA A 46 -9.28 -12.03 -9.26
N ALA A 47 -8.82 -11.65 -8.06
CA ALA A 47 -8.96 -10.29 -7.56
C ALA A 47 -8.17 -9.26 -8.38
N ALA A 48 -6.95 -9.58 -8.83
CA ALA A 48 -6.16 -8.71 -9.69
C ALA A 48 -6.86 -8.45 -11.03
N VAL A 49 -7.32 -9.52 -11.69
CA VAL A 49 -8.08 -9.43 -12.95
C VAL A 49 -9.33 -8.58 -12.73
N PHE A 50 -10.11 -8.85 -11.70
CA PHE A 50 -11.33 -8.08 -11.41
C PHE A 50 -11.03 -6.58 -11.21
N ASN A 51 -10.05 -6.23 -10.37
CA ASN A 51 -9.71 -4.82 -10.11
C ASN A 51 -9.15 -4.12 -11.35
N MET A 52 -8.36 -4.82 -12.17
CA MET A 52 -7.86 -4.28 -13.43
C MET A 52 -8.99 -4.07 -14.44
N THR A 53 -9.91 -5.02 -14.57
CA THR A 53 -11.10 -4.90 -15.43
C THR A 53 -11.96 -3.72 -14.99
N VAL A 54 -12.21 -3.56 -13.68
CA VAL A 54 -12.95 -2.42 -13.14
C VAL A 54 -12.23 -1.10 -13.46
N LEU A 55 -10.91 -1.03 -13.27
CA LEU A 55 -10.12 0.16 -13.61
C LEU A 55 -10.25 0.51 -15.10
N GLN A 56 -10.06 -0.46 -15.99
CA GLN A 56 -10.16 -0.24 -17.43
C GLN A 56 -11.56 0.21 -17.86
N ILE A 57 -12.62 -0.44 -17.35
CA ILE A 57 -14.00 -0.05 -17.67
C ILE A 57 -14.31 1.36 -17.17
N ASN A 58 -13.87 1.69 -15.96
CA ASN A 58 -14.12 3.00 -15.37
C ASN A 58 -13.34 4.10 -16.12
N LEU A 59 -12.09 3.85 -16.50
CA LEU A 59 -11.30 4.77 -17.34
C LEU A 59 -11.95 5.00 -18.71
N ARG A 60 -12.53 3.97 -19.34
CA ARG A 60 -13.27 4.12 -20.61
C ARG A 60 -14.57 4.92 -20.49
N ARG A 61 -15.03 5.20 -19.27
CA ARG A 61 -16.26 5.95 -18.97
C ARG A 61 -15.95 7.29 -18.28
N ASP A 62 -14.69 7.73 -18.33
CA ASP A 62 -14.21 8.94 -17.63
C ASP A 62 -14.43 8.94 -16.10
N HIS A 63 -14.69 7.76 -15.53
CA HIS A 63 -14.81 7.54 -14.10
C HIS A 63 -13.45 7.17 -13.55
N LYS A 64 -12.72 8.12 -12.96
CA LYS A 64 -11.41 7.81 -12.38
C LYS A 64 -11.55 7.18 -10.99
N PHE A 65 -10.97 6.00 -10.81
CA PHE A 65 -10.90 5.37 -9.48
C PHE A 65 -9.53 4.72 -9.24
N ILE A 66 -8.55 5.54 -8.86
CA ILE A 66 -7.15 5.17 -8.58
C ILE A 66 -7.05 4.01 -7.59
N LEU A 67 -7.99 3.92 -6.64
CA LEU A 67 -7.96 2.91 -5.59
C LEU A 67 -8.16 1.49 -6.13
N SER A 68 -8.80 1.31 -7.29
CA SER A 68 -8.80 0.03 -8.01
C SER A 68 -7.42 -0.32 -8.54
N GLY A 69 -6.66 0.66 -9.03
CA GLY A 69 -5.26 0.48 -9.45
C GLY A 69 -4.33 0.14 -8.29
N LEU A 70 -4.48 0.81 -7.13
CA LEU A 70 -3.73 0.45 -5.93
C LEU A 70 -4.09 -0.95 -5.42
N THR A 71 -5.37 -1.35 -5.49
CA THR A 71 -5.81 -2.70 -5.12
C THR A 71 -5.26 -3.76 -6.08
N PHE A 72 -5.19 -3.45 -7.38
CA PHE A 72 -4.50 -4.29 -8.36
C PHE A 72 -3.00 -4.44 -8.04
N GLY A 73 -2.30 -3.34 -7.79
CA GLY A 73 -0.89 -3.36 -7.40
C GLY A 73 -0.64 -4.17 -6.12
N PHE A 74 -1.55 -4.07 -5.16
CA PHE A 74 -1.55 -4.91 -3.96
C PHE A 74 -1.68 -6.40 -4.29
N CYS A 75 -2.62 -6.79 -5.16
CA CYS A 75 -2.78 -8.18 -5.57
C CYS A 75 -1.52 -8.70 -6.29
N MET A 76 -0.88 -7.89 -7.14
CA MET A 76 0.39 -8.24 -7.77
C MET A 76 1.51 -8.47 -6.75
N ALA A 77 1.64 -7.60 -5.75
CA ALA A 77 2.60 -7.78 -4.66
C ALA A 77 2.36 -9.08 -3.89
N ARG A 78 1.09 -9.45 -3.65
CA ARG A 78 0.73 -10.72 -2.99
C ARG A 78 1.00 -11.95 -3.86
N ILE A 79 0.75 -11.88 -5.16
CA ILE A 79 1.11 -12.95 -6.11
C ILE A 79 2.62 -13.19 -6.08
N VAL A 80 3.44 -12.13 -6.20
CA VAL A 80 4.90 -12.23 -6.13
C VAL A 80 5.35 -12.82 -4.78
N THR A 81 4.73 -12.39 -3.68
CA THR A 81 5.02 -12.92 -2.34
C THR A 81 4.78 -14.43 -2.26
N LEU A 82 3.62 -14.90 -2.76
CA LEU A 82 3.26 -16.32 -2.75
C LEU A 82 4.15 -17.15 -3.67
N ILE A 83 4.50 -16.64 -4.86
CA ILE A 83 5.47 -17.29 -5.75
C ILE A 83 6.83 -17.42 -5.05
N MET A 84 7.33 -16.35 -4.43
CA MET A 84 8.61 -16.40 -3.69
C MET A 84 8.54 -17.39 -2.52
N ARG A 85 7.38 -17.53 -1.87
CA ARG A 85 7.15 -18.50 -0.80
C ARG A 85 7.22 -19.95 -1.32
N ILE A 86 6.59 -20.26 -2.45
CA ILE A 86 6.65 -21.58 -3.12
C ILE A 86 8.10 -21.89 -3.55
N VAL A 87 8.77 -20.94 -4.19
CA VAL A 87 10.16 -21.13 -4.64
C VAL A 87 11.09 -21.34 -3.44
N TRP A 88 10.87 -20.62 -2.33
CA TRP A 88 11.62 -20.84 -1.10
C TRP A 88 11.36 -22.21 -0.48
N ALA A 89 10.13 -22.75 -0.58
CA ALA A 89 9.80 -24.11 -0.14
C ALA A 89 10.62 -25.16 -0.92
N SER A 90 10.76 -24.98 -2.23
CA SER A 90 11.54 -25.87 -3.11
C SER A 90 13.06 -25.67 -2.99
N ARG A 91 13.51 -24.49 -2.59
CA ARG A 91 14.94 -24.11 -2.49
C ARG A 91 15.26 -23.46 -1.13
N PRO A 92 15.14 -24.21 -0.02
CA PRO A 92 15.26 -23.66 1.33
C PRO A 92 16.65 -23.11 1.65
N THR A 93 17.70 -23.62 1.00
CA THR A 93 19.09 -23.20 1.18
C THR A 93 19.39 -21.82 0.58
N ASN A 94 18.54 -21.31 -0.31
CA ASN A 94 18.74 -20.02 -0.94
C ASN A 94 18.14 -18.88 -0.09
N VAL A 95 18.97 -18.34 0.80
CA VAL A 95 18.58 -17.27 1.75
C VAL A 95 18.06 -16.01 1.04
N ARG A 96 18.56 -15.69 -0.17
CA ARG A 96 18.13 -14.48 -0.92
C ARG A 96 16.65 -14.53 -1.28
N ILE A 97 16.13 -15.71 -1.59
CA ILE A 97 14.70 -15.92 -1.91
C ILE A 97 13.86 -15.75 -0.65
N GLY A 98 14.33 -16.27 0.50
CA GLY A 98 13.68 -16.05 1.79
C GLY A 98 13.63 -14.58 2.21
N ILE A 99 14.70 -13.82 1.96
CA ILE A 99 14.75 -12.37 2.20
C ILE A 99 13.72 -11.66 1.30
N ALA A 100 13.72 -11.95 0.00
CA ALA A 100 12.76 -11.35 -0.94
C ALA A 100 11.31 -11.65 -0.53
N SER A 101 11.00 -12.91 -0.19
CA SER A 101 9.68 -13.32 0.30
C SER A 101 9.24 -12.51 1.53
N THR A 102 10.16 -12.30 2.48
CA THR A 102 9.90 -11.54 3.71
C THR A 102 9.63 -10.06 3.42
N ILE A 103 10.42 -9.46 2.53
CA ILE A 103 10.28 -8.05 2.14
C ILE A 103 8.94 -7.82 1.43
N PHE A 104 8.60 -8.62 0.42
CA PHE A 104 7.33 -8.47 -0.30
C PHE A 104 6.12 -8.71 0.61
N ASN A 105 6.22 -9.69 1.53
CA ASN A 105 5.15 -9.95 2.50
C ASN A 105 4.87 -8.75 3.42
N ALA A 106 5.92 -8.04 3.86
CA ALA A 106 5.80 -6.85 4.70
C ALA A 106 5.37 -5.61 3.90
N ALA A 107 5.90 -5.42 2.68
CA ALA A 107 5.62 -4.26 1.84
C ALA A 107 4.20 -4.25 1.29
N GLY A 108 3.66 -5.43 0.92
CA GLY A 108 2.36 -5.55 0.27
C GLY A 108 1.24 -4.88 1.07
N VAL A 109 1.14 -5.16 2.37
CA VAL A 109 0.01 -4.68 3.18
C VAL A 109 -0.08 -3.16 3.32
N LEU A 110 1.02 -2.44 3.10
CA LEU A 110 1.05 -0.98 3.26
C LEU A 110 0.14 -0.26 2.26
N LEU A 111 -0.06 -0.84 1.08
CA LEU A 111 -0.99 -0.29 0.08
C LEU A 111 -2.42 -0.26 0.64
N LEU A 112 -2.83 -1.28 1.39
CA LEU A 112 -4.17 -1.31 2.01
C LEU A 112 -4.32 -0.26 3.11
N PHE A 113 -3.24 0.06 3.84
CA PHE A 113 -3.27 1.15 4.83
C PHE A 113 -3.45 2.51 4.15
N ILE A 114 -2.73 2.76 3.06
CA ILE A 114 -2.89 3.98 2.25
C ILE A 114 -4.32 4.08 1.73
N ILE A 115 -4.87 3.01 1.15
CA ILE A 115 -6.25 2.98 0.65
C ILE A 115 -7.26 3.32 1.75
N ASN A 116 -7.15 2.71 2.94
CA ASN A 116 -8.05 2.99 4.06
C ASN A 116 -7.91 4.42 4.60
N LEU A 117 -6.70 4.97 4.63
CA LEU A 117 -6.48 6.38 4.99
C LEU A 117 -7.11 7.33 3.98
N ILE A 118 -7.03 7.03 2.67
CA ILE A 118 -7.72 7.81 1.64
C ILE A 118 -9.24 7.75 1.83
N PHE A 119 -9.82 6.56 2.05
CA PHE A 119 -11.26 6.47 2.32
C PHE A 119 -11.68 7.22 3.59
N THR A 120 -10.84 7.20 4.62
CA THR A 120 -11.05 7.95 5.86
C THR A 120 -11.06 9.46 5.59
N GLN A 121 -10.07 9.98 4.86
CA GLN A 121 -10.00 11.39 4.48
C GLN A 121 -11.24 11.82 3.69
N ARG A 122 -11.68 11.00 2.73
CA ARG A 122 -12.90 11.24 1.93
C ARG A 122 -14.15 11.30 2.82
N LEU A 123 -14.27 10.41 3.81
CA LEU A 123 -15.38 10.44 4.75
C LEU A 123 -15.35 11.69 5.64
N VAL A 124 -14.18 12.09 6.14
CA VAL A 124 -14.03 13.31 6.96
C VAL A 124 -14.42 14.56 6.16
N ARG A 125 -13.93 14.69 4.93
CA ARG A 125 -14.27 15.79 4.01
C ARG A 125 -15.77 15.84 3.69
N ALA A 126 -16.42 14.68 3.57
CA ALA A 126 -17.86 14.64 3.34
C ALA A 126 -18.72 14.91 4.58
N TYR A 127 -18.29 14.43 5.76
CA TYR A 127 -19.01 14.64 7.03
C TYR A 127 -18.89 16.08 7.53
N HIS A 128 -17.69 16.66 7.46
CA HIS A 128 -17.39 18.01 7.94
C HIS A 128 -16.60 18.79 6.88
N PRO A 129 -17.25 19.30 5.83
CA PRO A 129 -16.56 19.94 4.69
C PRO A 129 -15.58 21.05 5.10
N HIS A 130 -15.99 22.02 5.92
CA HIS A 130 -15.09 23.10 6.34
C HIS A 130 -13.85 22.61 7.11
N PHE A 131 -14.01 21.59 7.95
CA PHE A 131 -12.90 21.03 8.73
C PHE A 131 -12.01 20.09 7.90
N GLY A 132 -12.62 19.23 7.08
CA GLY A 132 -11.92 18.24 6.27
C GLY A 132 -11.11 18.85 5.12
N TRP A 133 -11.54 20.00 4.61
CA TRP A 133 -10.82 20.78 3.60
C TRP A 133 -9.85 21.80 4.19
N HIS A 134 -9.82 21.98 5.52
CA HIS A 134 -8.88 22.88 6.16
C HIS A 134 -7.42 22.45 5.87
N LYS A 135 -6.53 23.43 5.64
CA LYS A 135 -5.11 23.18 5.29
C LYS A 135 -4.42 22.25 6.30
N ALA A 136 -4.67 22.44 7.59
CA ALA A 136 -4.11 21.60 8.65
C ALA A 136 -4.53 20.12 8.51
N THR A 137 -5.82 19.84 8.29
CA THR A 137 -6.34 18.48 8.13
C THR A 137 -5.72 17.80 6.91
N THR A 138 -5.64 18.50 5.79
CA THR A 138 -4.98 17.99 4.58
C THR A 138 -3.50 17.72 4.80
N MET A 139 -2.78 18.61 5.50
CA MET A 139 -1.36 18.42 5.84
C MET A 139 -1.14 17.20 6.73
N VAL A 140 -2.02 16.96 7.71
CA VAL A 140 -1.97 15.77 8.58
C VAL A 140 -2.11 14.48 7.77
N PHE A 141 -3.07 14.40 6.85
CA PHE A 141 -3.21 13.21 5.98
C PHE A 141 -2.00 13.03 5.05
N ARG A 142 -1.47 14.11 4.47
CA ARG A 142 -0.24 14.08 3.66
C ARG A 142 0.96 13.56 4.47
N PHE A 143 1.10 14.01 5.72
CA PHE A 143 2.11 13.50 6.64
C PHE A 143 1.94 11.99 6.85
N PHE A 144 0.72 11.49 7.07
CA PHE A 144 0.51 10.05 7.20
C PHE A 144 0.88 9.28 5.93
N PHE A 145 0.50 9.76 4.73
CA PHE A 145 0.88 9.10 3.48
C PHE A 145 2.40 9.05 3.28
N PHE A 146 3.08 10.17 3.49
CA PHE A 146 4.54 10.23 3.40
C PHE A 146 5.22 9.33 4.45
N SER A 147 4.68 9.30 5.67
CA SER A 147 5.20 8.46 6.75
C SER A 147 5.14 6.97 6.40
N VAL A 148 4.08 6.49 5.72
CA VAL A 148 3.99 5.08 5.28
C VAL A 148 5.15 4.73 4.34
N ILE A 149 5.44 5.61 3.36
CA ILE A 149 6.51 5.39 2.38
C ILE A 149 7.88 5.45 3.07
N ALA A 150 8.10 6.44 3.95
CA ALA A 150 9.34 6.57 4.70
C ALA A 150 9.60 5.34 5.60
N LEU A 151 8.57 4.85 6.29
CA LEU A 151 8.66 3.66 7.13
C LEU A 151 8.90 2.38 6.31
N LEU A 152 8.33 2.28 5.10
CA LEU A 152 8.62 1.17 4.19
C LEU A 152 10.11 1.12 3.85
N ILE A 153 10.69 2.25 3.41
CA ILE A 153 12.12 2.34 3.07
C ILE A 153 12.98 1.99 4.28
N MET A 154 12.60 2.51 5.46
CA MET A 154 13.29 2.26 6.72
C MET A 154 13.26 0.77 7.10
N VAL A 155 12.10 0.11 7.04
CA VAL A 155 11.95 -1.31 7.37
C VAL A 155 12.67 -2.20 6.38
N ILE A 156 12.60 -1.91 5.07
CA ILE A 156 13.31 -2.68 4.06
C ILE A 156 14.82 -2.60 4.31
N THR A 157 15.34 -1.39 4.50
CA THR A 157 16.77 -1.17 4.75
C THR A 157 17.23 -1.88 6.01
N ALA A 158 16.53 -1.72 7.13
CA ALA A 158 16.86 -2.40 8.39
C ALA A 158 16.78 -3.93 8.27
N THR A 159 15.79 -4.43 7.53
CA THR A 159 15.63 -5.86 7.27
C THR A 159 16.81 -6.39 6.46
N VAL A 160 17.13 -5.77 5.32
CA VAL A 160 18.27 -6.19 4.49
C VAL A 160 19.56 -6.13 5.31
N LEU A 161 19.86 -5.01 5.98
CA LEU A 161 21.08 -4.89 6.79
C LEU A 161 21.19 -5.98 7.87
N SER A 162 20.08 -6.36 8.50
CA SER A 162 20.08 -7.43 9.51
C SER A 162 20.51 -8.81 8.96
N PHE A 163 20.36 -9.06 7.66
CA PHE A 163 20.83 -10.29 7.02
C PHE A 163 22.31 -10.23 6.61
N TYR A 164 22.93 -9.05 6.50
CA TYR A 164 24.31 -8.91 6.01
C TYR A 164 25.33 -8.55 7.09
N THR A 165 24.92 -8.51 8.36
CA THR A 165 25.80 -8.17 9.48
C THR A 165 25.72 -9.18 10.62
N LEU A 166 26.85 -9.46 11.26
CA LEU A 166 26.93 -10.25 12.50
C LEU A 166 27.23 -9.38 13.73
N ASP A 167 27.44 -8.08 13.53
CA ASP A 167 27.72 -7.14 14.61
C ASP A 167 26.45 -6.96 15.46
N ARG A 168 26.55 -7.33 16.74
CA ARG A 168 25.43 -7.27 17.70
C ARG A 168 24.87 -5.85 17.84
N ASN A 169 25.72 -4.82 17.76
CA ASN A 169 25.27 -3.44 17.88
C ASN A 169 24.40 -3.03 16.69
N ARG A 170 24.82 -3.38 15.47
CA ARG A 170 24.06 -3.11 14.24
C ARG A 170 22.74 -3.88 14.19
N LEU A 171 22.76 -5.14 14.64
CA LEU A 171 21.55 -5.97 14.73
C LEU A 171 20.53 -5.39 15.72
N ASP A 172 20.99 -4.89 16.88
CA ASP A 172 20.11 -4.25 17.86
C ASP A 172 19.49 -2.96 17.32
N ILE A 173 20.27 -2.13 16.61
CA ILE A 173 19.74 -0.93 15.93
C ILE A 173 18.70 -1.31 14.87
N CYS A 174 19.00 -2.28 13.99
CA CYS A 174 18.04 -2.74 12.98
C CYS A 174 16.75 -3.25 13.61
N ARG A 175 16.88 -3.99 14.72
CA ARG A 175 15.77 -4.54 15.49
C ARG A 175 14.88 -3.44 16.09
N LYS A 176 15.49 -2.41 16.70
CA LYS A 176 14.77 -1.24 17.22
C LYS A 176 14.03 -0.49 16.11
N ILE A 177 14.66 -0.31 14.96
CA ILE A 177 14.05 0.31 13.78
C ILE A 177 12.83 -0.49 13.30
N GLN A 178 12.95 -1.81 13.16
CA GLN A 178 11.85 -2.68 12.74
C GLN A 178 10.68 -2.64 13.72
N LEU A 179 10.95 -2.65 15.03
CA LEU A 179 9.91 -2.53 16.06
C LEU A 179 9.22 -1.18 16.00
N PHE A 180 9.98 -0.09 15.95
CA PHE A 180 9.43 1.26 15.87
C PHE A 180 8.52 1.39 14.65
N ALA A 181 9.01 1.02 13.48
CA ALA A 181 8.26 1.15 12.25
C ALA A 181 7.05 0.23 12.20
N GLY A 182 7.16 -1.01 12.68
CA GLY A 182 6.03 -1.93 12.77
C GLY A 182 4.95 -1.44 13.73
N THR A 183 5.33 -0.87 14.88
CA THR A 183 4.40 -0.24 15.84
C THR A 183 3.71 0.96 15.23
N TYR A 184 4.46 1.83 14.56
CA TYR A 184 3.88 3.00 13.89
C TYR A 184 2.88 2.59 12.80
N LEU A 185 3.23 1.59 11.98
CA LEU A 185 2.33 1.06 10.96
C LEU A 185 1.06 0.42 11.56
N ALA A 186 1.18 -0.23 12.71
CA ALA A 186 0.00 -0.75 13.44
C ALA A 186 -0.90 0.38 13.96
N VAL A 187 -0.30 1.47 14.47
CA VAL A 187 -1.06 2.68 14.84
C VAL A 187 -1.75 3.29 13.62
N LEU A 188 -1.07 3.39 12.48
CA LEU A 188 -1.67 3.89 11.24
C LEU A 188 -2.81 3.00 10.73
N ALA A 189 -2.68 1.68 10.84
CA ALA A 189 -3.75 0.76 10.47
C ALA A 189 -4.99 0.92 11.37
N PHE A 190 -4.77 1.26 12.65
CA PHE A 190 -5.82 1.55 13.63
C PHE A 190 -6.47 2.91 13.44
N LEU A 191 -5.71 3.92 13.02
CA LEU A 191 -6.11 5.33 12.96
C LEU A 191 -7.43 5.63 12.22
N PRO A 192 -7.80 4.97 11.10
CA PRO A 192 -9.11 5.10 10.47
C PRO A 192 -10.29 4.94 11.44
N ILE A 193 -10.19 4.04 12.42
CA ILE A 193 -11.28 3.73 13.36
C ILE A 193 -11.63 4.95 14.23
N PRO A 194 -10.72 5.49 15.06
CA PRO A 194 -11.03 6.66 15.88
C PRO A 194 -11.37 7.88 15.02
N ILE A 195 -10.73 8.09 13.87
CA ILE A 195 -11.05 9.24 13.00
C ILE A 195 -12.49 9.14 12.49
N VAL A 196 -12.91 7.99 11.96
CA VAL A 196 -14.28 7.82 11.44
C VAL A 196 -15.32 7.87 12.56
N LEU A 197 -15.04 7.26 13.72
CA LEU A 197 -15.96 7.28 14.87
C LEU A 197 -16.12 8.69 15.45
N THR A 198 -15.04 9.44 15.60
CA THR A 198 -15.10 10.83 16.07
C THR A 198 -15.80 11.72 15.05
N ALA A 199 -15.50 11.60 13.76
CA ALA A 199 -16.21 12.34 12.71
C ALA A 199 -17.71 12.02 12.69
N TRP A 200 -18.09 10.77 12.99
CA TRP A 200 -19.48 10.34 13.06
C TRP A 200 -20.21 10.83 14.32
N ALA A 201 -19.54 10.84 15.48
CA ALA A 201 -20.09 11.29 16.76
C ALA A 201 -20.17 12.82 16.89
N TRP A 202 -19.30 13.55 16.21
CA TRP A 202 -19.22 15.01 16.32
C TRP A 202 -20.46 15.70 15.73
N PRO A 203 -21.07 16.68 16.45
CA PRO A 203 -22.28 17.36 15.99
C PRO A 203 -22.05 18.11 14.69
N ARG A 204 -22.97 17.91 13.74
CA ARG A 204 -22.88 18.47 12.39
C ARG A 204 -23.44 19.88 12.35
N LYS A 205 -22.65 20.81 11.81
CA LYS A 205 -23.10 22.20 11.54
C LYS A 205 -23.57 22.39 10.09
N THR A 206 -23.15 21.52 9.17
CA THR A 206 -23.44 21.62 7.74
C THR A 206 -24.06 20.33 7.19
N LYS A 207 -24.71 20.42 6.03
CA LYS A 207 -25.22 19.25 5.31
C LYS A 207 -24.05 18.37 4.84
N ILE A 208 -24.29 17.06 4.79
CA ILE A 208 -23.30 16.08 4.32
C ILE A 208 -23.08 16.29 2.82
N ASP A 209 -21.82 16.41 2.44
CA ASP A 209 -21.39 16.50 1.04
C ASP A 209 -21.34 15.08 0.45
N LYS A 210 -22.47 14.63 -0.09
CA LYS A 210 -22.66 13.25 -0.54
C LYS A 210 -21.90 13.05 -1.85
N PHE A 211 -20.95 12.12 -1.86
CA PHE A 211 -20.29 11.63 -3.07
C PHE A 211 -20.79 10.23 -3.43
N GLY A 212 -20.52 9.76 -4.64
CA GLY A 212 -20.71 8.36 -5.08
C GLY A 212 -22.10 7.75 -4.85
N GLU A 213 -22.20 6.44 -5.05
CA GLU A 213 -23.47 5.72 -4.93
C GLU A 213 -23.72 5.17 -3.50
N GLY A 214 -25.01 5.03 -3.16
CA GLY A 214 -25.48 4.31 -1.97
C GLY A 214 -25.51 5.12 -0.66
N ARG A 215 -25.94 4.44 0.41
CA ARG A 215 -26.14 5.05 1.72
C ARG A 215 -24.80 5.37 2.38
N PHE A 216 -24.68 6.58 2.92
CA PHE A 216 -23.46 7.04 3.58
C PHE A 216 -23.08 6.21 4.83
N ARG A 217 -24.08 5.72 5.57
CA ARG A 217 -23.88 4.78 6.70
C ARG A 217 -23.17 3.50 6.26
N THR A 218 -23.51 2.96 5.08
CA THR A 218 -22.85 1.77 4.54
C THR A 218 -21.36 2.05 4.27
N LYS A 219 -21.01 3.24 3.78
CA LYS A 219 -19.60 3.62 3.55
C LYS A 219 -18.80 3.67 4.85
N VAL A 220 -19.39 4.25 5.90
CA VAL A 220 -18.80 4.26 7.25
C VAL A 220 -18.57 2.84 7.75
N LEU A 221 -19.59 1.98 7.70
CA LEU A 221 -19.48 0.59 8.15
C LEU A 221 -18.41 -0.17 7.36
N LEU A 222 -18.34 0.05 6.04
CA LEU A 222 -17.34 -0.58 5.18
C LEU A 222 -15.91 -0.18 5.55
N VAL A 223 -15.65 1.11 5.77
CA VAL A 223 -14.31 1.59 6.19
C VAL A 223 -13.96 1.10 7.60
N LEU A 224 -14.90 1.12 8.54
CA LEU A 224 -14.67 0.60 9.89
C LEU A 224 -14.38 -0.90 9.87
N PHE A 225 -15.10 -1.67 9.05
CA PHE A 225 -14.89 -3.10 8.89
C PHE A 225 -13.49 -3.40 8.33
N THR A 226 -13.10 -2.76 7.22
CA THR A 226 -11.77 -2.98 6.62
C THR A 226 -10.66 -2.46 7.51
N ALA A 227 -10.84 -1.33 8.19
CA ALA A 227 -9.87 -0.83 9.16
C ALA A 227 -9.67 -1.77 10.34
N THR A 228 -10.74 -2.37 10.87
CA THR A 228 -10.66 -3.35 11.97
C THR A 228 -9.85 -4.58 11.57
N LEU A 229 -10.13 -5.13 10.38
CA LEU A 229 -9.38 -6.26 9.83
C LEU A 229 -7.90 -5.94 9.63
N LEU A 230 -7.58 -4.78 9.05
CA LEU A 230 -6.20 -4.34 8.85
C LEU A 230 -5.47 -4.05 10.16
N SER A 231 -6.17 -3.48 11.15
CA SER A 231 -5.64 -3.22 12.50
C SER A 231 -5.28 -4.52 13.19
N PHE A 232 -6.16 -5.52 13.13
CA PHE A 232 -5.89 -6.83 13.69
C PHE A 232 -4.68 -7.48 13.03
N GLY A 233 -4.61 -7.47 11.69
CA GLY A 233 -3.46 -8.02 10.96
C GLY A 233 -2.14 -7.31 11.28
N ALA A 234 -2.16 -5.98 11.39
CA ALA A 234 -0.99 -5.20 11.78
C ALA A 234 -0.57 -5.49 13.23
N GLY A 235 -1.53 -5.51 14.15
CA GLY A 235 -1.35 -5.88 15.56
C GLY A 235 -0.74 -7.26 15.75
N PHE A 236 -1.22 -8.26 15.01
CA PHE A 236 -0.67 -9.61 15.05
C PHE A 236 0.80 -9.65 14.59
N ARG A 237 1.14 -8.98 13.48
CA ARG A 237 2.51 -8.93 12.95
C ARG A 237 3.47 -8.25 13.92
N ILE A 238 3.08 -7.10 14.48
CA ILE A 238 3.94 -6.39 15.44
C ILE A 238 4.02 -7.14 16.77
N GLY A 239 2.93 -7.76 17.24
CA GLY A 239 2.93 -8.61 18.43
C GLY A 239 3.91 -9.77 18.30
N GLY A 240 3.85 -10.50 17.19
CA GLY A 240 4.82 -11.57 16.89
C GLY A 240 6.25 -11.07 16.68
N SER A 241 6.41 -9.79 16.31
CA SER A 241 7.72 -9.15 16.26
C SER A 241 8.22 -8.77 17.65
N TYR A 242 7.38 -8.41 18.62
CA TYR A 242 7.81 -8.13 20.01
C TYR A 242 8.15 -9.41 20.78
N ASP A 243 7.36 -10.48 20.63
CA ASP A 243 7.66 -11.81 21.22
C ASP A 243 8.67 -12.58 20.34
N ALA A 244 9.90 -12.09 20.29
CA ALA A 244 10.99 -12.69 19.51
C ALA A 244 11.47 -14.00 20.15
N ARG A 245 10.91 -15.12 19.68
CA ARG A 245 11.26 -16.48 20.16
C ARG A 245 12.40 -17.10 19.37
N PRO A 246 13.23 -17.97 19.99
CA PRO A 246 14.23 -18.73 19.27
C PRO A 246 13.57 -19.73 18.31
N LYS A 247 14.25 -20.07 17.21
CA LYS A 247 13.76 -21.05 16.22
C LYS A 247 13.42 -22.43 16.81
N THR A 248 14.07 -22.81 17.91
CA THR A 248 13.88 -24.09 18.59
C THR A 248 12.62 -24.15 19.45
N ALA A 249 12.02 -23.00 19.80
CA ALA A 249 10.83 -22.92 20.64
C ALA A 249 9.82 -21.88 20.10
N PRO A 250 9.25 -22.09 18.90
CA PRO A 250 8.26 -21.18 18.34
C PRO A 250 6.96 -21.21 19.14
N GLY A 251 6.37 -20.02 19.36
CA GLY A 251 5.00 -19.87 19.85
C GLY A 251 3.94 -20.22 18.79
N TRP A 252 2.70 -20.39 19.23
CA TRP A 252 1.57 -20.76 18.36
C TRP A 252 1.34 -19.79 17.19
N PHE A 253 1.62 -18.51 17.37
CA PHE A 253 1.47 -17.46 16.36
C PHE A 253 2.55 -17.52 15.26
N HIS A 254 3.65 -18.24 15.47
CA HIS A 254 4.62 -18.53 14.39
C HIS A 254 4.18 -19.68 13.49
N HIS A 255 3.12 -20.41 13.84
CA HIS A 255 2.61 -21.52 13.05
C HIS A 255 2.14 -21.08 11.66
N ARG A 256 2.29 -21.95 10.66
CA ARG A 256 1.93 -21.67 9.26
C ARG A 256 0.47 -21.30 9.08
N ALA A 257 -0.42 -21.98 9.79
CA ALA A 257 -1.85 -21.67 9.76
C ALA A 257 -2.12 -20.22 10.19
N ALA A 258 -1.53 -19.78 11.32
CA ALA A 258 -1.67 -18.41 11.79
C ALA A 258 -1.08 -17.41 10.79
N TYR A 259 0.07 -17.73 10.20
CA TYR A 259 0.69 -16.91 9.16
C TYR A 259 -0.25 -16.70 7.95
N TYR A 260 -0.77 -17.77 7.35
CA TYR A 260 -1.63 -17.68 6.17
C TYR A 260 -2.98 -17.02 6.47
N CYS A 261 -3.64 -17.41 7.58
CA CYS A 261 -4.91 -16.83 7.96
C CYS A 261 -4.80 -15.32 8.21
N VAL A 262 -3.81 -14.89 8.99
CA VAL A 262 -3.74 -13.48 9.42
C VAL A 262 -3.08 -12.58 8.36
N ASN A 263 -2.07 -13.06 7.62
CA ASN A 263 -1.35 -12.23 6.64
C ASN A 263 -1.94 -12.29 5.23
N PHE A 264 -2.68 -13.33 4.86
CA PHE A 264 -3.22 -13.46 3.50
C PHE A 264 -4.75 -13.49 3.49
N VAL A 265 -5.38 -14.33 4.31
CA VAL A 265 -6.86 -14.47 4.26
C VAL A 265 -7.56 -13.18 4.70
N ILE A 266 -7.08 -12.51 5.75
CA ILE A 266 -7.64 -11.21 6.17
C ILE A 266 -7.50 -10.17 5.06
N GLU A 267 -6.35 -10.10 4.42
CA GLU A 267 -6.11 -9.14 3.35
C GLU A 267 -6.93 -9.48 2.10
N LEU A 268 -7.12 -10.77 1.83
CA LEU A 268 -8.00 -11.26 0.79
C LEU A 268 -9.46 -10.82 1.05
N ILE A 269 -9.96 -10.99 2.28
CA ILE A 269 -11.30 -10.52 2.67
C ILE A 269 -11.42 -9.02 2.44
N VAL A 270 -10.41 -8.22 2.80
CA VAL A 270 -10.40 -6.77 2.57
C VAL A 270 -10.46 -6.44 1.08
N VAL A 271 -9.64 -7.10 0.25
CA VAL A 271 -9.66 -6.89 -1.20
C VAL A 271 -11.01 -7.26 -1.82
N TYR A 272 -11.56 -8.43 -1.48
CA TYR A 272 -12.88 -8.83 -1.97
C TYR A 272 -13.99 -7.92 -1.44
N THR A 273 -13.84 -7.36 -0.23
CA THR A 273 -14.75 -6.33 0.27
C THR A 273 -14.69 -5.08 -0.61
N TYR A 274 -13.50 -4.59 -0.97
CA TYR A 274 -13.35 -3.45 -1.88
C TYR A 274 -13.97 -3.72 -3.25
N SER A 275 -13.71 -4.89 -3.81
CA SER A 275 -14.16 -5.28 -5.14
C SER A 275 -15.67 -5.56 -5.20
N LEU A 276 -16.19 -6.44 -4.35
CA LEU A 276 -17.57 -6.90 -4.39
C LEU A 276 -18.55 -5.84 -3.86
N MET A 277 -18.16 -5.07 -2.86
CA MET A 277 -19.00 -3.97 -2.36
C MET A 277 -18.95 -2.75 -3.27
N ARG A 278 -18.31 -2.84 -4.45
CA ARG A 278 -18.22 -1.78 -5.47
C ARG A 278 -17.74 -0.46 -4.88
N PHE A 279 -16.60 -0.50 -4.18
CA PHE A 279 -15.99 0.72 -3.65
C PHE A 279 -15.70 1.73 -4.75
N ASP A 280 -15.44 1.26 -5.97
CA ASP A 280 -15.28 2.06 -7.17
C ASP A 280 -16.46 3.01 -7.42
N LYS A 281 -17.70 2.53 -7.21
CA LYS A 281 -18.91 3.35 -7.35
C LYS A 281 -19.26 4.10 -6.07
N ARG A 282 -19.14 3.43 -4.93
CA ARG A 282 -19.54 4.01 -3.63
C ARG A 282 -18.64 5.16 -3.20
N PHE A 283 -17.34 5.10 -3.52
CA PHE A 283 -16.38 6.09 -3.09
C PHE A 283 -15.88 6.99 -4.23
N HIS A 284 -16.53 6.95 -5.39
CA HIS A 284 -16.24 7.87 -6.49
C HIS A 284 -16.46 9.32 -6.07
N ILE A 285 -15.52 10.19 -6.46
CA ILE A 285 -15.56 11.64 -6.24
C ILE A 285 -15.37 12.30 -7.61
N PRO A 286 -16.09 13.39 -7.94
CA PRO A 286 -15.88 14.12 -9.19
C PRO A 286 -14.42 14.57 -9.37
N ASN A 287 -13.90 14.47 -10.60
CA ASN A 287 -12.53 14.88 -10.94
C ASN A 287 -12.30 16.35 -10.58
N GLY A 288 -11.06 16.69 -10.17
CA GLY A 288 -10.70 18.06 -9.77
C GLY A 288 -11.30 18.57 -8.46
N SER A 289 -11.97 17.73 -7.65
CA SER A 289 -12.54 18.18 -6.37
C SER A 289 -11.46 18.69 -5.39
N SER A 290 -11.34 20.01 -5.23
CA SER A 290 -10.40 20.67 -4.31
C SER A 290 -11.03 21.43 -3.15
N ALA A 291 -12.36 21.64 -3.13
CA ALA A 291 -13.03 22.52 -2.16
C ALA A 291 -14.33 21.94 -1.56
N PRO A 292 -14.82 22.51 -0.43
CA PRO A 292 -16.11 22.14 0.16
C PRO A 292 -17.27 22.24 -0.84
N GLY A 293 -18.09 21.19 -0.93
CA GLY A 293 -19.25 21.15 -1.84
C GLY A 293 -18.96 20.54 -3.21
N HIS A 294 -17.69 20.36 -3.59
CA HIS A 294 -17.33 19.75 -4.88
C HIS A 294 -17.74 18.27 -4.97
N TYR A 295 -17.90 17.57 -3.84
CA TYR A 295 -18.30 16.16 -3.87
C TYR A 295 -19.74 15.97 -4.35
N THR A 296 -20.65 16.89 -4.00
CA THR A 296 -22.06 16.88 -4.42
C THR A 296 -22.26 17.61 -5.74
N ASN A 297 -21.63 18.78 -5.91
CA ASN A 297 -21.96 19.69 -7.02
C ASN A 297 -21.02 19.57 -8.23
N GLY A 298 -19.92 18.82 -8.10
CA GLY A 298 -18.83 18.84 -9.07
C GLY A 298 -18.01 20.13 -9.02
N VAL A 299 -17.01 20.24 -9.89
CA VAL A 299 -16.16 21.43 -10.03
C VAL A 299 -16.77 22.36 -11.07
N PRO A 300 -17.08 23.63 -10.76
CA PRO A 300 -17.59 24.58 -11.74
C PRO A 300 -16.56 24.86 -12.84
N GLY A 301 -16.90 24.62 -14.11
CA GLY A 301 -16.08 25.03 -15.27
C GLY A 301 -14.96 24.08 -15.69
N SER A 302 -14.97 22.80 -15.28
CA SER A 302 -13.94 21.84 -15.71
C SER A 302 -14.06 21.51 -17.21
N ASN A 303 -13.25 22.17 -18.04
CA ASN A 303 -13.02 21.75 -19.42
C ASN A 303 -12.04 20.58 -19.41
N THR A 304 -12.56 19.35 -19.45
CA THR A 304 -11.76 18.12 -19.39
C THR A 304 -10.80 18.03 -20.58
N THR A 305 -9.49 18.11 -20.31
CA THR A 305 -8.40 17.96 -21.28
C THR A 305 -7.79 16.55 -21.20
N PHE A 306 -6.98 16.10 -22.17
CA PHE A 306 -6.38 14.76 -22.12
C PHE A 306 -5.52 14.49 -20.87
N ALA A 307 -4.79 15.51 -20.39
CA ALA A 307 -4.06 15.46 -19.12
C ALA A 307 -4.97 15.22 -17.90
N ASP A 308 -6.22 15.62 -18.03
CA ASP A 308 -7.31 15.42 -17.08
C ASP A 308 -7.85 13.98 -17.12
N HIS A 309 -7.26 13.05 -17.89
CA HIS A 309 -7.45 11.60 -17.76
C HIS A 309 -6.33 10.91 -16.97
N ILE A 310 -5.23 11.60 -16.70
CA ILE A 310 -4.12 11.12 -15.87
C ILE A 310 -4.32 11.65 -14.45
N ASN A 311 -4.12 10.80 -13.45
CA ASN A 311 -4.33 11.21 -12.06
C ASN A 311 -3.16 12.09 -11.60
N THR A 312 -3.45 13.28 -11.10
CA THR A 312 -2.45 14.10 -10.39
C THR A 312 -2.30 13.63 -8.95
N GLU A 313 -1.11 13.83 -8.37
CA GLU A 313 -0.88 13.59 -6.94
C GLU A 313 -1.86 14.39 -6.06
N ALA A 314 -2.29 15.56 -6.54
CA ALA A 314 -3.32 16.39 -5.93
C ALA A 314 -4.69 15.69 -5.85
N GLU A 315 -5.09 14.90 -6.85
CA GLU A 315 -6.34 14.12 -6.85
C GLU A 315 -6.24 12.88 -5.93
N ALA A 316 -5.05 12.29 -5.82
CA ALA A 316 -4.80 11.12 -4.99
C ALA A 316 -4.64 11.46 -3.49
N PHE A 317 -3.95 12.55 -3.18
CA PHE A 317 -3.52 12.93 -1.82
C PHE A 317 -4.10 14.25 -1.32
N GLY A 318 -4.82 15.00 -2.17
CA GLY A 318 -5.39 16.31 -1.87
C GLY A 318 -4.38 17.44 -2.06
N GLY A 319 -4.44 18.10 -3.22
CA GLY A 319 -3.71 19.35 -3.48
C GLY A 319 -4.41 20.56 -2.84
N SER A 320 -3.65 21.60 -2.53
CA SER A 320 -4.19 22.95 -2.34
C SER A 320 -4.44 23.60 -3.71
N ASP A 321 -5.27 24.64 -3.77
CA ASP A 321 -5.47 25.40 -5.01
C ASP A 321 -4.14 25.98 -5.55
N GLU A 322 -3.21 26.29 -4.64
CA GLU A 322 -1.86 26.78 -4.93
C GLU A 322 -0.96 25.68 -5.54
N ASP A 323 -1.01 24.45 -5.00
CA ASP A 323 -0.28 23.30 -5.55
C ASP A 323 -0.79 22.95 -6.96
N THR A 324 -2.11 23.03 -7.17
CA THR A 324 -2.75 22.70 -8.45
C THR A 324 -2.35 23.72 -9.52
N ALA A 325 -2.41 25.02 -9.20
CA ALA A 325 -1.98 26.09 -10.08
C ALA A 325 -0.48 26.02 -10.42
N VAL A 326 0.37 25.65 -9.45
CA VAL A 326 1.82 25.48 -9.67
C VAL A 326 2.12 24.29 -10.59
N ILE A 327 1.42 23.17 -10.42
CA ILE A 327 1.59 21.98 -11.27
C ILE A 327 1.09 22.25 -12.69
N GLU A 328 -0.08 22.89 -12.86
CA GLU A 328 -0.60 23.28 -14.18
C GLU A 328 0.35 24.24 -14.90
N ALA A 329 0.81 25.29 -14.22
CA ALA A 329 1.79 26.22 -14.78
C ALA A 329 3.13 25.53 -15.14
N GLY A 330 3.55 24.53 -14.35
CA GLY A 330 4.73 23.72 -14.62
C GLY A 330 4.57 22.87 -15.88
N ASN A 331 3.41 22.21 -16.05
CA ASN A 331 3.10 21.38 -17.20
C ASN A 331 2.97 22.20 -18.50
N GLU A 332 2.34 23.38 -18.44
CA GLU A 332 2.29 24.28 -19.61
C GLU A 332 3.68 24.73 -20.05
N ARG A 333 4.56 25.06 -19.10
CA ARG A 333 5.95 25.44 -19.42
C ARG A 333 6.72 24.27 -20.03
N ALA A 334 6.50 23.06 -19.54
CA ALA A 334 7.12 21.85 -20.08
C ALA A 334 6.63 21.55 -21.50
N ALA A 335 5.33 21.68 -21.76
CA ALA A 335 4.74 21.52 -23.09
C ALA A 335 5.30 22.55 -24.10
N ARG A 336 5.32 23.84 -23.74
CA ARG A 336 5.92 24.89 -24.60
C ARG A 336 7.38 24.61 -24.90
N ARG A 337 8.15 24.12 -23.91
CA ARG A 337 9.55 23.76 -24.09
C ARG A 337 9.74 22.56 -25.03
N TRP A 338 8.82 21.59 -24.96
CA TRP A 338 8.81 20.44 -25.86
C TRP A 338 8.52 20.88 -27.30
N ASP A 339 7.49 21.69 -27.51
CA ASP A 339 7.12 22.20 -28.84
C ASP A 339 8.25 23.04 -29.45
N SER A 340 8.89 23.89 -28.63
CA SER A 340 10.05 24.69 -29.07
C SER A 340 11.22 23.81 -29.53
N ARG A 341 11.45 22.67 -28.85
CA ARG A 341 12.51 21.73 -29.23
C ARG A 341 12.14 20.97 -30.50
N ALA A 342 10.90 20.53 -30.62
CA ALA A 342 10.43 19.83 -31.81
C ALA A 342 10.53 20.71 -33.06
N VAL A 343 10.18 22.00 -32.96
CA VAL A 343 10.35 22.97 -34.05
C VAL A 343 11.82 23.16 -34.41
N ALA A 344 12.70 23.35 -33.41
CA ALA A 344 14.13 23.51 -33.65
C ALA A 344 14.79 22.26 -34.28
N ASP A 345 14.29 21.06 -33.96
CA ASP A 345 14.78 19.82 -34.55
C ASP A 345 14.29 19.65 -36.00
N LEU A 346 13.08 20.11 -36.34
CA LEU A 346 12.57 20.16 -37.71
C LEU A 346 13.35 21.16 -38.58
N GLU A 347 13.64 22.36 -38.06
CA GLU A 347 14.43 23.37 -38.77
C GLU A 347 15.88 22.90 -39.06
N LYS A 348 16.47 22.11 -38.15
CA LYS A 348 17.79 21.50 -38.36
C LYS A 348 17.78 20.40 -39.42
N GLN A 349 16.67 19.67 -39.57
CA GLN A 349 16.53 18.67 -40.63
C GLN A 349 16.39 19.35 -41.99
N ASP A 350 15.66 20.46 -42.08
CA ASP A 350 15.46 21.23 -43.32
C ASP A 350 16.75 21.95 -43.79
N GLN A 351 17.63 22.31 -42.85
CA GLN A 351 18.96 22.87 -43.15
C GLN A 351 20.04 21.82 -43.46
N GLY A 352 19.72 20.53 -43.33
CA GLY A 352 20.69 19.43 -43.40
C GLY A 352 20.96 18.82 -44.77
N ASP A 353 20.10 19.06 -45.78
CA ASP A 353 20.24 18.45 -47.11
C ASP A 353 20.56 19.48 -48.20
N PRO A 354 21.84 19.67 -48.59
CA PRO A 354 22.15 20.22 -49.89
C PRO A 354 21.85 19.14 -50.93
N ILE A 355 20.81 19.36 -51.73
CA ILE A 355 20.45 18.58 -52.91
C ILE A 355 21.70 18.44 -53.80
N ARG A 356 22.37 17.27 -53.76
CA ARG A 356 23.37 16.89 -54.75
C ARG A 356 22.64 16.39 -55.99
N SER A 357 22.58 17.27 -56.99
CA SER A 357 22.25 16.98 -58.39
C SER A 357 23.27 16.02 -59.02
#